data_AF-A0A8S3U4Z9-F1
#
_entry.id   AF-A0A8S3U4Z9-F1
#
_cell.length_a   1.000
_cell.length_b   1.000
_cell.length_c   1.000
_cell.angle_alpha   90.00
_cell.angle_beta   90.00
_cell.angle_gamma   90.00
#
_symmetry.space_group_name_H-M   'P 1'
#
loop_
_entity.id
_entity.type
_entity.pdbx_description
1 polymer ?
#
loop_
_entity_poly.entity_id
_entity_poly.type
_entity_poly.pdbx_seq_one_letter_code
_entity_poly.pdbx_strand_id
1 'polypeptide(L)'
;MTGADPGYKFRYLLHNYIGDLLLGETPWLNKTTLCSFPEPWYNQSTSVYHPINKHINPTRSLHYYVGVYHNSMYGDLHVTMNTSANTLQMNYGIGSWLLYPKVTHDKFVGEGTNIVHKIIDLSSIQFHSSNLHGRSTIDSVKVISFETRAPPVFTKTSSHVNTGNIVG
;
A
#
# COMPACT_ATOMS: atom_id res chain seq x y z
N MET A 1 -16.41 12.83 6.14
CA MET A 1 -15.71 11.67 5.56
C MET A 1 -14.22 11.78 5.85
N THR A 2 -13.67 10.94 6.74
CA THR A 2 -12.27 10.99 7.20
C THR A 2 -11.28 10.25 6.28
N GLY A 3 -11.74 9.70 5.15
CA GLY A 3 -10.93 8.90 4.22
C GLY A 3 -10.85 7.41 4.56
N ALA A 4 -11.30 7.02 5.76
CA ALA A 4 -11.33 5.63 6.22
C ALA A 4 -12.68 4.95 5.94
N ASP A 5 -13.10 4.86 4.67
CA ASP A 5 -14.34 4.17 4.31
C ASP A 5 -14.11 2.72 3.81
N PRO A 6 -14.79 1.71 4.38
CA PRO A 6 -14.61 0.31 3.98
C PRO A 6 -14.92 0.10 2.49
N GLY A 7 -13.89 -0.25 1.71
CA GLY A 7 -14.05 -0.55 0.28
C GLY A 7 -14.55 0.62 -0.56
N TYR A 8 -14.24 1.87 -0.17
CA TYR A 8 -14.63 3.10 -0.89
C TYR A 8 -16.14 3.32 -1.04
N LYS A 9 -16.97 2.60 -0.27
CA LYS A 9 -18.43 2.61 -0.39
C LYS A 9 -19.04 3.99 -0.19
N PHE A 10 -18.44 4.84 0.63
CA PHE A 10 -18.99 6.17 0.93
C PHE A 10 -18.49 7.25 -0.02
N ARG A 11 -17.48 6.97 -0.84
CA ARG A 11 -17.10 7.85 -1.95
C ARG A 11 -18.21 7.97 -3.00
N TYR A 12 -18.96 6.88 -3.25
CA TYR A 12 -20.11 6.92 -4.15
C TYR A 12 -21.14 7.98 -3.72
N LEU A 13 -21.42 8.08 -2.43
CA LEU A 13 -22.36 9.06 -1.87
C LEU A 13 -21.92 10.50 -2.16
N LEU A 14 -20.62 10.78 -1.97
CA LEU A 14 -20.04 12.09 -2.28
C LEU A 14 -20.16 12.40 -3.79
N HIS A 15 -19.92 11.42 -4.65
CA HIS A 15 -20.03 11.61 -6.10
C HIS A 15 -21.47 11.89 -6.53
N ASN A 16 -22.46 11.20 -5.94
CA ASN A 16 -23.87 11.48 -6.20
C ASN A 16 -24.26 12.87 -5.70
N TYR A 17 -23.85 13.25 -4.48
CA TYR A 17 -24.09 14.60 -3.96
C TYR A 17 -23.54 15.70 -4.88
N ILE A 18 -22.31 15.54 -5.36
CA ILE A 18 -21.70 16.48 -6.31
C ILE A 18 -22.45 16.46 -7.65
N GLY A 19 -22.83 15.27 -8.14
CA GLY A 19 -23.61 15.11 -9.36
C GLY A 19 -24.94 15.85 -9.31
N ASP A 20 -25.70 15.66 -8.23
CA ASP A 20 -26.99 16.33 -8.01
C ASP A 20 -26.81 17.86 -8.03
N LEU A 21 -25.80 18.39 -7.34
CA LEU A 21 -25.48 19.82 -7.35
C LEU A 21 -25.14 20.36 -8.74
N LEU A 22 -24.34 19.62 -9.53
CA LEU A 22 -23.92 20.04 -10.86
C LEU A 22 -25.08 20.02 -11.87
N LEU A 23 -26.02 19.10 -11.69
CA LEU A 23 -27.21 18.98 -12.53
C LEU A 23 -28.36 19.89 -12.09
N GLY A 24 -28.20 20.60 -10.97
CA GLY A 24 -29.27 21.43 -10.39
C GLY A 24 -30.39 20.60 -9.74
N GLU A 25 -30.15 19.32 -9.50
CA GLU A 25 -31.06 18.41 -8.82
C GLU A 25 -30.98 18.60 -7.31
N THR A 26 -32.08 18.29 -6.61
CA THR A 26 -32.10 18.37 -5.15
C THR A 26 -31.40 17.14 -4.57
N PRO A 27 -30.25 17.29 -3.87
CA PRO A 27 -29.53 16.12 -3.40
C PRO A 27 -30.30 15.37 -2.32
N TRP A 28 -30.32 14.04 -2.43
CA TRP A 28 -30.94 13.16 -1.45
C TRP A 28 -30.26 13.19 -0.07
N LEU A 29 -28.98 13.58 -0.03
CA LEU A 29 -28.22 13.86 1.19
C LEU A 29 -27.86 15.35 1.23
N ASN A 30 -28.15 16.02 2.35
CA ASN A 30 -27.66 17.37 2.59
C ASN A 30 -26.24 17.38 3.18
N LYS A 31 -25.59 18.55 3.19
CA LYS A 31 -24.21 18.74 3.69
C LYS A 31 -24.00 18.19 5.12
N THR A 32 -25.01 18.32 5.98
CA THR A 32 -24.95 17.89 7.38
C THR A 32 -25.12 16.38 7.49
N THR A 33 -26.08 15.80 6.76
CA THR A 33 -26.35 14.35 6.73
C THR A 33 -25.26 13.56 6.02
N LEU A 34 -24.50 14.16 5.11
CA LEU A 34 -23.36 13.50 4.44
C LEU A 34 -22.28 13.06 5.43
N CYS A 35 -22.14 13.77 6.56
CA CYS A 35 -21.15 13.46 7.58
C CYS A 35 -21.59 12.36 8.54
N SER A 36 -22.90 12.16 8.72
CA SER A 36 -23.48 11.16 9.62
C SER A 36 -23.99 9.92 8.89
N PHE A 37 -24.30 10.01 7.60
CA PHE A 37 -24.74 8.87 6.81
C PHE A 37 -23.60 7.82 6.70
N PRO A 38 -23.89 6.51 6.81
CA PRO A 38 -25.20 5.85 6.89
C PRO A 38 -25.71 5.51 8.31
N GLU A 39 -25.25 6.22 9.35
CA GLU A 39 -25.73 5.97 10.72
C GLU A 39 -27.24 6.28 10.85
N PRO A 40 -28.04 5.43 11.54
CA PRO A 40 -27.67 4.21 12.27
C PRO A 40 -27.80 2.90 11.46
N TRP A 41 -28.28 2.95 10.22
CA TRP A 41 -28.65 1.76 9.44
C TRP A 41 -27.46 0.92 8.99
N TYR A 42 -26.27 1.49 8.98
CA TYR A 42 -25.06 0.78 8.69
C TYR A 42 -24.00 1.20 9.69
N ASN A 43 -23.77 0.31 10.66
CA ASN A 43 -22.59 0.38 11.49
C ASN A 43 -21.39 0.28 10.55
N GLN A 44 -20.54 1.31 10.54
CA GLN A 44 -19.19 1.15 10.03
C GLN A 44 -18.63 -0.05 10.79
N SER A 45 -18.60 -1.22 10.13
CA SER A 45 -17.69 -2.27 10.53
C SER A 45 -16.37 -1.55 10.55
N THR A 46 -15.85 -1.32 11.76
CA THR A 46 -14.56 -0.69 11.94
C THR A 46 -13.68 -1.42 10.95
N SER A 47 -13.16 -0.70 9.96
CA SER A 47 -12.09 -1.25 9.12
C SER A 47 -11.15 -1.84 10.15
N VAL A 48 -11.00 -3.18 10.15
CA VAL A 48 -10.31 -3.87 11.23
C VAL A 48 -8.88 -3.43 11.04
N TYR A 49 -8.53 -2.30 11.65
CA TYR A 49 -7.22 -1.74 11.62
C TYR A 49 -6.39 -2.81 12.29
N HIS A 50 -5.64 -3.53 11.48
CA HIS A 50 -4.71 -4.53 11.99
C HIS A 50 -3.48 -3.72 12.41
N PRO A 51 -3.29 -3.48 13.71
CA PRO A 51 -2.15 -2.70 14.16
C PRO A 51 -0.87 -3.36 13.63
N ILE A 52 -0.08 -2.58 12.90
CA ILE A 52 1.19 -3.05 12.38
C ILE A 52 2.15 -3.23 13.57
N ASN A 53 2.61 -4.46 13.78
CA ASN A 53 3.61 -4.74 14.80
C ASN A 53 5.00 -4.31 14.30
N LYS A 54 5.50 -3.20 14.82
CA LYS A 54 6.79 -2.60 14.43
C LYS A 54 8.01 -3.22 15.14
N HIS A 55 7.79 -4.17 16.05
CA HIS A 55 8.84 -4.77 16.89
C HIS A 55 9.35 -6.13 16.36
N ILE A 56 8.81 -6.59 15.24
CA ILE A 56 9.27 -7.82 14.61
C ILE A 56 10.61 -7.54 13.94
N ASN A 57 11.60 -8.39 14.20
CA ASN A 57 12.90 -8.33 13.52
C ASN A 57 12.85 -9.11 12.21
N PRO A 58 13.48 -8.62 11.14
CA PRO A 58 13.54 -9.33 9.88
C PRO A 58 14.42 -10.59 10.03
N THR A 59 14.02 -11.67 9.37
CA THR A 59 14.75 -12.96 9.38
C THR A 59 16.06 -12.93 8.60
N ARG A 60 16.23 -11.96 7.69
CA ARG A 60 17.45 -11.69 6.92
C ARG A 60 17.74 -10.20 6.89
N SER A 61 18.99 -9.83 6.56
CA SER A 61 19.39 -8.43 6.43
C SER A 61 18.50 -7.67 5.43
N LEU A 62 18.09 -6.45 5.79
CA LEU A 62 17.20 -5.64 4.97
C LEU A 62 17.81 -5.25 3.62
N HIS A 63 19.14 -5.19 3.53
CA HIS A 63 19.86 -4.88 2.30
C HIS A 63 19.55 -5.84 1.14
N TYR A 64 19.19 -7.10 1.42
CA TYR A 64 18.85 -8.07 0.38
C TYR A 64 17.59 -7.71 -0.41
N TYR A 65 16.67 -6.96 0.21
CA TYR A 65 15.40 -6.55 -0.41
C TYR A 65 15.51 -5.25 -1.21
N VAL A 66 16.58 -4.46 -1.01
CA VAL A 66 16.78 -3.20 -1.72
C VAL A 66 16.95 -3.47 -3.22
N GLY A 67 16.28 -2.67 -4.05
CA GLY A 67 16.38 -2.78 -5.50
C GLY A 67 15.23 -2.15 -6.27
N VAL A 68 15.31 -2.28 -7.59
CA VAL A 68 14.24 -1.96 -8.54
C VAL A 68 13.60 -3.27 -8.99
N TYR A 69 12.28 -3.32 -8.96
CA TYR A 69 11.47 -4.47 -9.35
C TYR A 69 10.51 -4.05 -10.45
N HIS A 70 10.52 -4.78 -11.57
CA HIS A 70 9.75 -4.46 -12.75
C HIS A 70 8.65 -5.49 -13.00
N ASN A 71 7.48 -5.02 -13.40
CA ASN A 71 6.43 -5.83 -14.00
C ASN A 71 5.97 -5.15 -15.29
N SER A 72 5.83 -5.88 -16.39
CA SER A 72 5.51 -5.31 -17.70
C SER A 72 4.17 -4.58 -17.77
N MET A 73 3.20 -4.96 -16.92
CA MET A 73 1.86 -4.35 -16.88
C MET A 73 1.70 -3.30 -15.78
N TYR A 74 2.46 -3.43 -14.70
CA TYR A 74 2.36 -2.56 -13.52
C TYR A 74 3.50 -1.53 -13.43
N GLY A 75 4.54 -1.63 -14.25
CA GLY A 75 5.69 -0.74 -14.23
C GLY A 75 6.70 -1.06 -13.11
N ASP A 76 7.36 -0.01 -12.61
CA ASP A 76 8.48 -0.14 -11.68
C ASP A 76 8.07 0.11 -10.22
N LEU A 77 8.63 -0.73 -9.35
CA LEU A 77 8.50 -0.66 -7.92
C LEU A 77 9.90 -0.56 -7.31
N HIS A 78 10.11 0.45 -6.47
CA HIS A 78 11.41 0.74 -5.89
C HIS A 78 11.40 0.43 -4.40
N VAL A 79 12.37 -0.36 -3.94
CA VAL A 79 12.57 -0.63 -2.51
C VAL A 79 13.92 -0.06 -2.10
N THR A 80 13.89 0.90 -1.18
CA THR A 80 15.07 1.53 -0.59
C THR A 80 15.13 1.21 0.90
N MET A 81 16.29 1.45 1.50
CA MET A 81 16.48 1.30 2.94
C MET A 81 16.67 2.68 3.56
N ASN A 82 15.88 2.97 4.60
CA ASN A 82 16.15 4.08 5.49
C ASN A 82 17.14 3.58 6.55
N THR A 83 18.40 3.97 6.42
CA THR A 83 19.49 3.53 7.31
C THR A 83 19.32 4.05 8.74
N SER A 84 18.80 5.26 8.92
CA SER A 84 18.57 5.85 10.24
C SER A 84 17.47 5.12 11.03
N ALA A 85 16.40 4.70 10.36
CA ALA A 85 15.28 3.99 10.97
C ALA A 85 15.39 2.46 10.87
N ASN A 86 16.44 1.94 10.25
CA ASN A 86 16.61 0.52 9.91
C ASN A 86 15.31 -0.12 9.35
N THR A 87 14.65 0.59 8.43
CA THR A 87 13.34 0.21 7.88
C THR A 87 13.40 0.29 6.37
N LEU A 88 12.65 -0.57 5.67
CA LEU A 88 12.54 -0.49 4.21
C LEU A 88 11.45 0.52 3.83
N GLN A 89 11.70 1.27 2.76
CA GLN A 89 10.70 2.13 2.13
C GLN A 89 10.43 1.60 0.73
N MET A 90 9.15 1.44 0.40
CA MET A 90 8.68 1.04 -0.91
C MET A 90 8.00 2.23 -1.59
N ASN A 91 8.41 2.54 -2.81
CA ASN A 91 7.79 3.57 -3.65
C ASN A 91 7.23 2.92 -4.91
N TYR A 92 6.00 3.28 -5.26
CA TYR A 92 5.32 2.83 -6.47
C TYR A 92 4.36 3.91 -6.96
N GLY A 93 4.54 4.38 -8.18
CA GLY A 93 3.85 5.57 -8.69
C GLY A 93 4.03 6.76 -7.74
N ILE A 94 2.93 7.36 -7.32
CA ILE A 94 2.89 8.48 -6.34
C ILE A 94 2.84 8.01 -4.87
N GLY A 95 2.83 6.70 -4.64
CA GLY A 95 2.65 6.13 -3.31
C GLY A 95 3.96 5.69 -2.65
N SER A 96 3.99 5.82 -1.32
CA SER A 96 5.14 5.45 -0.49
C SER A 96 4.68 4.72 0.77
N TRP A 97 5.34 3.61 1.10
CA TRP A 97 5.05 2.77 2.27
C TRP A 97 6.31 2.42 3.05
N LEU A 98 6.23 2.45 4.38
CA LEU A 98 7.25 1.87 5.26
C LEU A 98 6.93 0.38 5.44
N LEU A 99 7.91 -0.48 5.18
CA LEU A 99 7.71 -1.93 5.28
C LEU A 99 8.18 -2.46 6.62
N TYR A 100 7.28 -3.14 7.32
CA TYR A 100 7.55 -3.84 8.58
C TYR A 100 7.49 -5.36 8.37
N PRO A 101 8.47 -6.12 8.86
CA PRO A 101 8.51 -7.56 8.66
C PRO A 101 7.38 -8.25 9.42
N LYS A 102 6.90 -9.37 8.87
CA LYS A 102 6.01 -10.31 9.55
C LYS A 102 6.83 -11.44 10.18
N VAL A 103 6.20 -12.17 11.09
CA VAL A 103 6.74 -13.43 11.66
C VAL A 103 7.06 -14.46 10.57
N THR A 104 6.36 -14.37 9.44
CA THR A 104 6.58 -15.23 8.28
C THR A 104 7.76 -14.73 7.45
N HIS A 105 8.67 -15.64 7.14
CA HIS A 105 9.91 -15.37 6.40
C HIS A 105 9.64 -14.65 5.06
N ASP A 106 10.45 -13.63 4.77
CA ASP A 106 10.38 -12.79 3.56
C ASP A 106 9.01 -12.12 3.31
N LYS A 107 8.17 -11.97 4.34
CA LYS A 107 6.88 -11.26 4.25
C LYS A 107 6.86 -9.98 5.06
N PHE A 108 6.15 -8.99 4.54
CA PHE A 108 6.05 -7.65 5.11
C PHE A 108 4.61 -7.13 5.07
N VAL A 109 4.33 -6.15 5.92
CA VAL A 109 3.21 -5.21 5.79
C VAL A 109 3.76 -3.84 5.40
N GLY A 110 2.98 -3.05 4.68
CA GLY A 110 3.32 -1.67 4.33
C GLY A 110 2.42 -0.67 5.04
N GLU A 111 3.00 0.21 5.84
CA GLU A 111 2.31 1.37 6.41
C GLU A 111 2.40 2.53 5.40
N GLY A 112 1.26 3.04 4.95
CA GLY A 112 1.22 4.17 4.03
C GLY A 112 1.84 5.42 4.65
N THR A 113 2.53 6.23 3.84
CA THR A 113 3.12 7.50 4.26
C THR A 113 2.53 8.67 3.47
N ASN A 114 2.74 9.90 3.93
CA ASN A 114 2.29 11.13 3.25
C ASN A 114 0.81 11.09 2.88
N ILE A 115 0.42 11.21 1.61
CA ILE A 115 -0.99 11.19 1.23
C ILE A 115 -1.61 9.78 1.36
N VAL A 116 -0.78 8.73 1.34
CA VAL A 116 -1.21 7.33 1.32
C VAL A 116 -1.60 6.79 2.69
N HIS A 117 -1.09 7.35 3.79
CA HIS A 117 -1.39 6.88 5.16
C HIS A 117 -2.89 6.91 5.53
N LYS A 118 -3.68 7.72 4.81
CA LYS A 118 -5.14 7.80 4.99
C LYS A 118 -5.95 7.00 3.97
N ILE A 119 -5.26 6.37 3.01
CA ILE A 119 -5.90 5.74 1.85
C ILE A 119 -5.73 4.24 1.94
N ILE A 120 -4.50 3.75 2.05
CA ILE A 120 -4.24 2.31 1.93
C ILE A 120 -2.94 1.89 2.62
N ASP A 121 -3.08 0.97 3.57
CA ASP A 121 -2.00 0.14 4.07
C ASP A 121 -1.95 -1.17 3.28
N LEU A 122 -0.74 -1.70 3.09
CA LEU A 122 -0.53 -2.95 2.36
C LEU A 122 -0.48 -4.11 3.36
N SER A 123 -1.56 -4.87 3.37
CA SER A 123 -1.75 -6.01 4.27
C SER A 123 -0.77 -7.16 4.02
N SER A 124 -0.24 -7.33 2.80
CA SER A 124 0.75 -8.39 2.54
C SER A 124 1.61 -8.12 1.32
N ILE A 125 2.92 -8.13 1.55
CA ILE A 125 3.98 -8.10 0.55
C ILE A 125 4.85 -9.33 0.78
N GLN A 126 5.15 -10.08 -0.27
CA GLN A 126 5.96 -11.30 -0.17
C GLN A 126 7.12 -11.23 -1.16
N PHE A 127 8.34 -11.26 -0.64
CA PHE A 127 9.51 -11.44 -1.46
C PHE A 127 9.75 -12.93 -1.69
N HIS A 128 10.21 -13.29 -2.89
CA HIS A 128 10.69 -14.63 -3.16
C HIS A 128 12.20 -14.61 -3.31
N SER A 129 12.81 -15.68 -2.80
CA SER A 129 14.24 -15.90 -2.95
C SER A 129 14.49 -17.15 -3.78
N SER A 130 15.48 -17.05 -4.66
CA SER A 130 16.08 -18.19 -5.35
C SER A 130 17.48 -18.42 -4.81
N ASN A 131 17.93 -19.67 -4.89
CA ASN A 131 19.29 -20.03 -4.55
C ASN A 131 20.13 -19.99 -5.83
N LEU A 132 20.97 -18.97 -5.95
CA LEU A 132 21.93 -18.86 -7.04
C LEU A 132 23.34 -19.09 -6.46
N HIS A 133 24.06 -20.09 -6.97
CA HIS A 133 25.42 -20.44 -6.52
C HIS A 133 25.56 -20.62 -4.99
N GLY A 134 24.55 -21.21 -4.34
CA GLY A 134 24.57 -21.43 -2.89
C GLY A 134 24.28 -20.19 -2.03
N ARG A 135 23.91 -19.06 -2.64
CA ARG A 135 23.45 -17.84 -1.93
C ARG A 135 21.95 -17.63 -2.19
N SER A 136 21.19 -17.45 -1.12
CA SER A 136 19.77 -17.06 -1.21
C SER A 136 19.68 -15.58 -1.58
N THR A 137 19.22 -15.28 -2.79
CA THR A 137 19.05 -13.91 -3.30
C THR A 137 17.58 -13.62 -3.57
N ILE A 138 17.13 -12.40 -3.28
CA ILE A 138 15.78 -11.96 -3.62
C ILE A 138 15.70 -11.73 -5.13
N ASP A 139 14.76 -12.41 -5.79
CA ASP A 139 14.56 -12.33 -7.25
C ASP A 139 13.28 -11.59 -7.64
N SER A 140 12.31 -11.53 -6.74
CA SER A 140 10.99 -10.99 -7.06
C SER A 140 10.23 -10.59 -5.81
N VAL A 141 9.20 -9.77 -6.00
CA VAL A 141 8.25 -9.35 -4.97
C VAL A 141 6.83 -9.44 -5.50
N LYS A 142 5.94 -10.01 -4.68
CA LYS A 142 4.51 -10.12 -4.93
C LYS A 142 3.76 -9.19 -3.98
N VAL A 143 2.97 -8.28 -4.54
CA VAL A 143 2.23 -7.27 -3.78
C VAL A 143 0.74 -7.62 -3.81
N ILE A 144 0.29 -8.38 -2.81
CA ILE A 144 -1.07 -8.95 -2.77
C ILE A 144 -2.14 -7.86 -2.62
N SER A 145 -1.79 -6.75 -1.98
CA SER A 145 -2.71 -5.65 -1.72
C SER A 145 -3.06 -4.82 -2.96
N PHE A 146 -2.39 -5.01 -4.10
CA PHE A 146 -2.73 -4.31 -5.36
C PHE A 146 -3.90 -4.98 -6.09
N GLU A 147 -3.94 -6.32 -6.11
CA GLU A 147 -5.05 -7.12 -6.65
C GLU A 147 -5.03 -8.47 -5.93
N THR A 148 -6.13 -8.83 -5.27
CA THR A 148 -6.16 -10.02 -4.39
C THR A 148 -6.35 -11.32 -5.16
N ARG A 149 -6.99 -11.30 -6.34
CA ARG A 149 -7.27 -12.50 -7.14
C ARG A 149 -6.09 -12.93 -8.00
N ALA A 150 -5.39 -11.96 -8.58
CA ALA A 150 -4.19 -12.18 -9.39
C ALA A 150 -3.11 -11.16 -9.01
N PRO A 151 -2.48 -11.31 -7.83
CA PRO A 151 -1.46 -10.39 -7.35
C PRO A 151 -0.33 -10.16 -8.36
N PRO A 152 0.04 -8.90 -8.64
CA PRO A 152 1.19 -8.62 -9.48
C PRO A 152 2.47 -9.13 -8.82
N VAL A 153 3.35 -9.69 -9.66
CA VAL A 153 4.70 -10.12 -9.30
C VAL A 153 5.69 -9.28 -10.08
N PHE A 154 6.59 -8.60 -9.39
CA PHE A 154 7.62 -7.76 -9.95
C PHE A 154 8.96 -8.49 -9.84
N THR A 155 9.71 -8.58 -10.93
CA THR A 155 11.02 -9.22 -10.98
C THR A 155 12.11 -8.20 -10.70
N LYS A 156 13.09 -8.55 -9.87
CA LYS A 156 14.20 -7.66 -9.53
C LYS A 156 15.09 -7.44 -10.75
N THR A 157 15.20 -6.19 -11.19
CA THR A 157 16.02 -5.79 -12.35
C THR A 157 17.33 -5.13 -11.94
N SER A 158 17.39 -4.54 -10.75
CA SER A 158 18.60 -3.92 -10.19
C SER A 158 18.65 -4.07 -8.67
N SER A 159 19.86 -4.30 -8.13
CA SER A 159 20.12 -4.27 -6.68
C SER A 159 20.45 -2.86 -6.16
N HIS A 160 20.57 -1.87 -7.05
CA HIS A 160 20.82 -0.47 -6.71
C HIS A 160 19.68 0.40 -7.21
N VAL A 161 19.22 1.31 -6.35
CA VAL A 161 18.27 2.36 -6.72
C VAL A 161 19.08 3.62 -7.02
N ASN A 162 19.22 4.00 -8.29
CA ASN A 162 19.83 5.27 -8.66
C ASN A 162 18.86 6.39 -8.28
N THR A 163 19.19 7.15 -7.25
CA THR A 163 18.42 8.31 -6.76
C THR A 163 18.44 9.52 -7.71
N GLY A 164 18.93 9.36 -8.94
CA GLY A 164 19.12 10.45 -9.90
C GLY A 164 17.86 10.95 -10.62
N ASN A 165 16.74 10.21 -10.58
CA ASN A 165 15.55 10.54 -11.39
C ASN A 165 14.23 10.55 -10.58
N ILE A 166 14.25 11.02 -9.33
CA ILE A 166 13.01 11.40 -8.63
C ILE A 166 12.95 12.93 -8.67
N VAL A 167 12.37 13.48 -9.73
CA VAL A 167 12.10 14.92 -9.85
C VAL A 167 10.62 15.11 -10.14
N GLY A 168 9.97 15.89 -9.26
CA GLY A 168 8.73 16.61 -9.53
C GLY A 168 7.44 15.89 -9.19
#